data_AF-S7SS52-F1
#
_entry.id   AF-S7SS52-F1
#
_cell.length_a   1.000
_cell.length_b   1.000
_cell.length_c   1.000
_cell.angle_alpha   90.00
_cell.angle_beta   90.00
_cell.angle_gamma   90.00
#
_symmetry.space_group_name_H-M   'P 1'
#
loop_
_entity.id
_entity.type
_entity.pdbx_description
1 polymer ?
#
loop_
_entity_poly.entity_id
_entity_poly.type
_entity_poly.pdbx_seq_one_letter_code
_entity_poly.pdbx_strand_id
1 'polypeptide(L)' 'MKPGMITNAIEARGMKQMGQPRHFKPGDKAPNNGVYIEIGETGDNVKHPKKLKLKAGDTFPETSNHNRHWTYLRKP' A
#
# COMPACT_ATOMS: atom_id res chain seq x y z
N MET A 1 19.58 20.96 27.08
CA MET A 1 18.17 20.82 26.68
C MET A 1 18.11 20.31 25.25
N LYS A 2 17.56 19.12 25.00
CA LYS A 2 17.23 18.65 23.65
C LYS A 2 15.70 18.68 23.54
N PRO A 3 15.10 19.50 22.65
CA PRO A 3 13.66 19.48 22.51
C PRO A 3 13.23 18.25 21.69
N GLY A 4 12.27 17.49 22.23
CA GLY A 4 11.24 16.83 21.43
C GLY A 4 11.48 15.40 20.94
N MET A 5 11.90 14.46 21.80
CA MET A 5 11.58 13.04 21.58
C MET A 5 10.26 12.69 22.28
N ILE A 6 9.13 13.13 21.73
CA ILE A 6 7.81 12.57 22.08
C ILE A 6 6.89 12.53 20.85
N THR A 7 7.33 11.85 19.78
CA THR A 7 6.32 11.32 18.85
C THR A 7 5.66 10.12 19.55
N ASN A 8 4.39 10.33 19.91
CA ASN A 8 3.57 9.39 20.65
C ASN A 8 3.61 7.99 20.01
N ALA A 9 4.00 6.98 20.80
CA ALA A 9 3.99 5.56 20.43
C ALA A 9 2.58 5.01 20.08
N ILE A 10 1.55 5.86 20.11
CA ILE A 10 0.17 5.55 19.73
C ILE A 10 -0.06 5.73 18.22
N GLU A 11 0.69 6.61 17.53
CA GLU A 11 0.55 6.80 16.08
C GLU A 11 1.24 5.70 15.25
N ALA A 12 2.29 5.06 15.78
CA ALA A 12 3.06 4.02 15.07
C ALA A 12 2.25 2.77 14.69
N ARG A 13 1.04 2.59 15.24
CA ARG A 13 0.15 1.45 14.93
C ARG A 13 -0.83 1.70 13.78
N GLY A 14 -0.84 2.90 13.19
CA GLY A 14 -1.80 3.28 12.14
C GLY A 14 -1.30 4.30 11.12
N MET A 15 0.00 4.57 11.07
CA MET A 15 0.59 5.53 10.12
C MET A 15 0.48 5.04 8.67
N LYS A 16 -0.64 5.32 8.00
CA LYS A 16 -0.56 5.76 6.61
C LYS A 16 0.25 7.05 6.63
N GLN A 17 1.52 6.99 6.23
CA GLN A 17 2.31 8.21 6.02
C GLN A 17 1.55 9.09 5.02
N MET A 18 1.01 10.21 5.51
CA MET A 18 0.43 11.24 4.66
C MET A 18 1.57 11.76 3.79
N GLY A 19 1.60 11.35 2.51
CA GLY A 19 2.69 11.63 1.57
C GLY A 19 3.26 10.39 0.86
N GLN A 20 3.03 9.17 1.35
CA GLN A 20 3.44 7.96 0.63
C GLN A 20 2.47 7.61 -0.51
N PRO A 21 2.98 7.10 -1.65
CA PRO A 21 2.14 6.62 -2.75
C PRO A 21 1.20 5.52 -2.26
N ARG A 22 -0.05 5.56 -2.75
CA ARG A 22 -1.12 4.60 -2.42
C ARG A 22 -1.44 3.66 -3.57
N HIS A 23 -0.96 3.98 -4.76
CA HIS A 23 -1.03 3.14 -5.95
C HIS A 23 0.39 2.68 -6.26
N PHE A 24 0.56 1.37 -6.41
CA PHE A 24 1.87 0.73 -6.61
C PHE A 24 1.86 0.01 -7.96
N LYS A 25 2.96 0.11 -8.69
CA LYS A 25 3.18 -0.59 -9.96
C LYS A 25 3.80 -1.96 -9.71
N PRO A 26 3.71 -2.89 -10.66
CA PRO A 26 4.59 -4.06 -10.68
C PRO A 26 6.06 -3.64 -10.50
N GLY A 27 6.79 -4.37 -9.65
CA GLY A 27 8.18 -4.05 -9.32
C GLY A 27 8.38 -3.14 -8.10
N ASP A 28 7.36 -2.37 -7.69
CA ASP A 28 7.44 -1.57 -6.46
C ASP A 28 7.59 -2.47 -5.23
N LYS A 29 8.06 -1.90 -4.12
CA LYS A 29 8.17 -2.60 -2.83
C LYS A 29 6.99 -2.31 -1.94
N ALA A 30 6.41 -3.37 -1.35
CA ALA A 30 5.38 -3.22 -0.34
C ALA A 30 5.94 -2.46 0.88
N PRO A 31 5.36 -1.33 1.29
CA PRO A 31 5.90 -0.53 2.39
C PRO A 31 5.54 -1.09 3.78
N ASN A 32 4.59 -2.02 3.87
CA ASN A 32 4.19 -2.66 5.12
C ASN A 32 3.61 -4.06 4.86
N ASN A 33 3.38 -4.81 5.93
CA ASN A 33 2.68 -6.09 5.86
C ASN A 33 1.19 -5.83 5.63
N GLY A 34 0.60 -6.40 4.58
CA GLY A 34 -0.78 -6.10 4.24
C GLY A 34 -1.39 -7.02 3.20
N VAL A 35 -2.69 -6.85 3.01
CA VAL A 35 -3.41 -7.37 1.85
C VAL A 35 -3.56 -6.23 0.85
N TYR A 36 -3.23 -6.51 -0.39
CA TYR A 36 -3.28 -5.57 -1.50
C TYR A 36 -4.27 -6.07 -2.54
N ILE A 37 -4.85 -5.14 -3.30
CA ILE A 37 -5.88 -5.39 -4.32
C ILE A 37 -5.57 -4.58 -5.58
N GLU A 38 -5.88 -5.16 -6.74
CA GLU A 38 -5.82 -4.44 -8.01
C GLU A 38 -6.91 -3.37 -8.13
N ILE A 39 -6.53 -2.24 -8.71
CA ILE A 39 -7.37 -1.10 -9.11
C ILE A 39 -6.94 -0.63 -10.50
N GLY A 40 -7.78 0.18 -11.15
CA GLY A 40 -7.38 0.87 -12.37
C GLY A 40 -6.25 1.87 -12.09
N GLU A 41 -5.54 2.29 -13.13
CA GLU A 41 -4.45 3.27 -13.05
C GLU A 41 -4.82 4.54 -12.26
N THR A 42 -6.04 5.03 -12.47
CA THR A 42 -6.65 6.21 -11.85
C THR A 42 -7.26 5.95 -10.46
N GLY A 43 -7.32 4.71 -10.00
CA GLY A 43 -7.95 4.33 -8.73
C GLY A 43 -9.38 3.78 -8.84
N ASP A 44 -9.89 3.61 -10.06
CA ASP A 44 -11.22 3.07 -10.30
C ASP A 44 -11.32 1.57 -9.99
N ASN A 45 -12.54 1.11 -9.74
CA ASN A 45 -12.82 -0.31 -9.59
C ASN A 45 -12.58 -1.06 -10.91
N VAL A 46 -12.04 -2.28 -10.80
CA VAL A 46 -11.82 -3.16 -11.94
C VAL A 46 -12.64 -4.43 -11.82
N LYS A 47 -12.95 -5.05 -12.97
CA LYS A 47 -13.60 -6.36 -13.00
C LYS A 47 -12.62 -7.45 -12.56
N HIS A 48 -13.05 -8.32 -11.66
CA HIS A 48 -12.26 -9.43 -11.08
C HIS A 48 -10.88 -8.97 -10.57
N PRO A 49 -10.82 -8.12 -9.54
CA PRO A 49 -9.54 -7.67 -9.00
C PRO A 49 -8.82 -8.82 -8.30
N LYS A 50 -7.52 -8.99 -8.59
CA LYS A 50 -6.69 -9.90 -7.79
C LYS A 50 -6.42 -9.30 -6.41
N LYS A 51 -6.24 -10.18 -5.43
CA LYS A 51 -5.83 -9.84 -4.07
C LYS A 51 -4.62 -10.68 -3.70
N LEU A 52 -3.70 -10.11 -2.95
CA LEU A 52 -2.52 -10.82 -2.47
C LEU A 52 -2.07 -10.29 -1.11
N LYS A 53 -1.34 -11.10 -0.36
CA LYS A 53 -0.75 -10.73 0.92
C LYS A 53 0.76 -10.58 0.73
N LEU A 54 1.30 -9.43 1.11
CA LEU A 54 2.74 -9.15 1.08
C LEU A 54 3.24 -8.76 2.46
N LYS A 55 4.53 -9.01 2.68
CA LYS A 55 5.29 -8.42 3.77
C LYS A 55 6.00 -7.16 3.28
N ALA A 56 6.40 -6.30 4.22
CA ALA A 56 7.21 -5.14 3.92
C ALA A 56 8.50 -5.54 3.20
N GLY A 57 8.82 -4.88 2.09
CA GLY A 57 9.98 -5.17 1.25
C GLY A 57 9.74 -6.20 0.14
N ASP A 58 8.63 -6.92 0.15
CA ASP A 58 8.26 -7.82 -0.95
C ASP A 58 7.95 -7.01 -2.22
N THR A 59 8.26 -7.58 -3.38
CA THR A 59 8.00 -6.96 -4.68
C THR A 59 6.55 -7.19 -5.09
N PHE A 60 5.87 -6.16 -5.60
CA PHE A 60 4.57 -6.33 -6.26
C PHE A 60 4.74 -7.09 -7.59
N PRO A 61 3.95 -8.14 -7.84
CA PRO A 61 4.00 -8.86 -9.09
C PRO A 61 3.31 -8.06 -10.21
N GLU A 62 3.46 -8.57 -11.44
CA GLU A 62 2.67 -8.13 -12.58
C GLU A 62 1.17 -8.16 -12.27
N THR A 63 0.49 -7.10 -12.72
CA THR A 63 -0.96 -7.02 -12.66
C THR A 63 -1.58 -7.78 -13.82
N SER A 64 -2.89 -7.97 -13.75
CA SER A 64 -3.65 -8.70 -14.78
C SER A 64 -3.66 -7.98 -16.14
N ASN A 65 -3.37 -6.68 -16.18
CA ASN A 65 -3.14 -5.90 -17.39
C ASN A 65 -2.29 -4.66 -17.10
N HIS A 66 -1.75 -4.02 -18.13
CA HIS A 66 -0.84 -2.87 -18.02
C HIS A 66 -1.48 -1.61 -17.40
N ASN A 67 -2.82 -1.49 -17.38
CA ASN A 67 -3.55 -0.32 -16.85
C ASN A 67 -4.02 -0.52 -15.41
N ARG A 68 -3.40 -1.44 -14.67
CA ARG A 68 -3.74 -1.74 -13.27
C ARG A 68 -2.58 -1.45 -12.35
N HIS A 69 -2.93 -0.96 -11.17
CA HIS A 69 -2.04 -0.77 -10.04
C HIS A 69 -2.51 -1.60 -8.84
N TRP A 70 -1.64 -1.80 -7.87
CA TRP A 70 -1.96 -2.34 -6.56
C TRP A 70 -2.28 -1.21 -5.59
N THR A 71 -3.25 -1.42 -4.70
CA THR A 71 -3.45 -0.57 -3.53
C THR A 71 -3.74 -1.41 -2.30
N TYR A 72 -3.74 -0.79 -1.12
CA TYR A 72 -4.13 -1.47 0.11
C TYR A 72 -5.59 -1.89 0.06
N LEU A 73 -5.86 -3.15 0.40
CA LEU A 73 -7.22 -3.55 0.74
C LEU A 73 -7.56 -3.01 2.12
N ARG A 74 -8.37 -1.94 2.16
CA ARG A 74 -8.89 -1.41 3.42
C ARG A 74 -9.84 -2.45 4.01
N LYS A 75 -9.72 -2.71 5.32
CA LYS A 75 -10.78 -3.41 6.05
C LYS A 75 -12.04 -2.51 6.05
N PRO A 76 -13.25 -3.09 5.91
CA PRO A 76 -14.50 -2.34 6.04
C PRO A 76 -14.61 -1.67 7.40
#